data_AF-A0A089J6L7-F1
#
_entry.id   AF-A0A089J6L7-F1
#
_cell.length_a   1.000
_cell.length_b   1.000
_cell.length_c   1.000
_cell.angle_alpha   90.00
_cell.angle_beta   90.00
_cell.angle_gamma   90.00
#
_symmetry.space_group_name_H-M   'P 1'
#
loop_
_entity.id
_entity.type
_entity.pdbx_description
1 polymer ?
#
loop_
_entity_poly.entity_id
_entity_poly.type
_entity_poly.pdbx_seq_one_letter_code
_entity_poly.pdbx_strand_id
1 'polypeptide(L)'
;MTYSQRSTHSAASSDFTYLEYQIGIAGEELKQAEHAGKACEADLNRLRTSPAYDPVTDASEEEKLLEQAARQHALAEAIRTSLAGLEDELAKLEDE
;
A
#
# COMPACT_ATOMS: atom_id res chain seq x y z
N MET A 1 -17.36 46.85 -14.18
CA MET A 1 -17.45 45.54 -13.53
C MET A 1 -16.98 44.50 -14.53
N THR A 2 -15.74 44.07 -14.44
CA THR A 2 -15.22 42.96 -15.27
C THR A 2 -15.30 41.69 -14.44
N TYR A 3 -16.22 40.81 -14.84
CA TYR A 3 -16.31 39.46 -14.31
C TYR A 3 -15.07 38.70 -14.78
N SER A 4 -14.08 38.56 -13.90
CA SER A 4 -12.93 37.69 -14.14
C SER A 4 -13.37 36.27 -13.81
N GLN A 5 -13.66 35.48 -14.84
CA GLN A 5 -13.85 34.04 -14.71
C GLN A 5 -12.52 33.46 -14.23
N ARG A 6 -12.40 33.12 -12.94
CA ARG A 6 -11.37 32.18 -12.50
C ARG A 6 -11.71 30.85 -13.13
N SER A 7 -10.96 30.50 -14.17
CA SER A 7 -10.99 29.21 -14.83
C SER A 7 -11.01 28.11 -13.80
N THR A 8 -12.10 27.35 -13.75
CA THR A 8 -12.21 26.06 -13.05
C THR A 8 -11.09 25.11 -13.46
N HIS A 9 -10.55 25.29 -14.67
CA HIS A 9 -9.47 24.50 -15.23
C HIS A 9 -8.15 24.54 -14.45
N SER A 10 -7.82 25.64 -13.76
CA SER A 10 -6.59 25.70 -12.95
C SER A 10 -6.73 25.00 -11.59
N ALA A 11 -7.96 24.88 -11.07
CA ALA A 11 -8.23 24.07 -9.88
C ALA A 11 -8.19 22.58 -10.23
N ALA A 12 -8.89 22.18 -11.31
CA ALA A 12 -8.89 20.80 -11.81
C ALA A 12 -7.48 20.29 -12.16
N SER A 13 -6.64 21.12 -12.80
CA SER A 13 -5.24 20.76 -13.10
C SER A 13 -4.39 20.56 -11.84
N SER A 14 -4.68 21.27 -10.76
CA SER A 14 -4.00 21.11 -9.47
C SER A 14 -4.46 19.85 -8.74
N ASP A 15 -5.75 19.54 -8.81
CA ASP A 15 -6.35 18.35 -8.18
C ASP A 15 -5.89 17.07 -8.90
N PHE A 16 -5.80 17.09 -10.23
CA PHE A 16 -5.24 16.00 -11.03
C PHE A 16 -3.78 15.68 -10.66
N THR A 17 -2.91 16.70 -10.65
CA THR A 17 -1.49 16.54 -10.27
C THR A 17 -1.33 16.02 -8.84
N TYR A 18 -2.21 16.44 -7.93
CA TYR A 18 -2.22 15.98 -6.55
C TYR A 18 -2.59 14.50 -6.44
N LEU A 19 -3.62 14.05 -7.16
CA LEU A 19 -4.03 12.64 -7.18
C LEU A 19 -2.94 11.73 -7.78
N GLU A 20 -2.31 12.12 -8.89
CA GLU A 20 -1.18 11.37 -9.46
C GLU A 20 -0.04 11.20 -8.45
N TYR A 21 0.26 12.27 -7.69
CA TYR A 21 1.27 12.22 -6.64
C TYR A 21 0.88 11.26 -5.51
N GLN A 22 -0.38 11.30 -5.04
CA GLN A 22 -0.88 10.38 -4.01
C GLN A 22 -0.86 8.91 -4.47
N ILE A 23 -1.26 8.65 -5.72
CA ILE A 23 -1.18 7.31 -6.34
C ILE A 23 0.28 6.84 -6.39
N GLY A 24 1.21 7.73 -6.76
CA GLY A 24 2.64 7.44 -6.74
C GLY A 24 3.15 7.01 -5.37
N ILE A 25 2.84 7.77 -4.31
CA ILE A 25 3.21 7.44 -2.93
C ILE A 25 2.60 6.10 -2.52
N ALA A 26 1.28 5.95 -2.68
CA ALA A 26 0.59 4.73 -2.27
C ALA A 26 1.11 3.50 -3.03
N GLY A 27 1.51 3.66 -4.30
CA GLY A 27 2.16 2.60 -5.08
C GLY A 27 3.54 2.21 -4.55
N GLU A 28 4.34 3.17 -4.06
CA GLU A 28 5.61 2.90 -3.39
C GLU A 28 5.42 2.21 -2.03
N GLU A 29 4.48 2.70 -1.23
CA GLU A 29 4.11 2.10 0.05
C GLU A 29 3.60 0.67 -0.11
N LEU A 30 2.80 0.39 -1.14
CA LEU A 30 2.34 -0.94 -1.47
C LEU A 30 3.52 -1.89 -1.74
N LYS A 31 4.46 -1.46 -2.60
CA LYS A 31 5.67 -2.26 -2.90
C LYS A 31 6.47 -2.54 -1.63
N GLN A 32 6.56 -1.57 -0.73
CA GLN A 32 7.28 -1.72 0.53
C GLN A 32 6.57 -2.71 1.47
N ALA A 33 5.25 -2.61 1.63
CA ALA A 33 4.45 -3.52 2.43
C ALA A 33 4.54 -4.97 1.90
N GLU A 34 4.45 -5.15 0.57
CA GLU A 34 4.62 -6.47 -0.06
C GLU A 34 6.03 -7.03 0.14
N HIS A 35 7.06 -6.20 0.01
CA HIS A 35 8.44 -6.62 0.25
C HIS A 35 8.66 -7.03 1.71
N ALA A 36 8.10 -6.27 2.65
CA ALA A 36 8.15 -6.59 4.08
C ALA A 36 7.39 -7.89 4.39
N GLY A 37 6.22 -8.12 3.77
CA GLY A 37 5.48 -9.37 3.89
C GLY A 37 6.29 -10.57 3.39
N LYS A 38 6.89 -10.47 2.20
CA LYS A 38 7.77 -11.50 1.62
C LYS A 38 8.99 -11.79 2.49
N ALA A 39 9.57 -10.77 3.13
CA ALA A 39 10.68 -10.95 4.06
C ALA A 39 10.25 -11.76 5.29
N CYS A 40 9.09 -11.45 5.88
CA CYS A 40 8.55 -12.20 7.01
C CYS A 40 8.26 -13.67 6.64
N GLU A 41 7.71 -13.91 5.44
CA GLU A 41 7.48 -15.27 4.93
C GLU A 41 8.79 -16.03 4.71
N ALA A 42 9.83 -15.36 4.19
CA ALA A 42 11.15 -15.95 4.00
C ALA A 42 11.81 -16.32 5.33
N ASP A 43 11.71 -15.44 6.33
CA ASP A 43 12.23 -15.69 7.68
C ASP A 43 11.48 -16.84 8.35
N LEU A 44 10.16 -16.91 8.20
CA LEU A 44 9.34 -18.01 8.71
C LEU A 44 9.71 -19.34 8.05
N ASN A 45 9.90 -19.35 6.72
CA ASN A 45 10.34 -20.54 6.01
C ASN A 45 11.76 -20.96 6.46
N ARG A 46 12.65 -20.00 6.68
CA ARG A 46 14.00 -20.27 7.19
C ARG A 46 13.96 -20.85 8.60
N LEU A 47 13.10 -20.34 9.47
CA LEU A 47 12.90 -20.88 10.82
C LEU A 47 12.43 -22.33 10.75
N ARG A 48 11.36 -22.61 9.99
CA ARG A 48 10.78 -23.96 9.85
C ARG A 48 11.70 -24.98 9.18
N THR A 49 12.58 -24.54 8.28
CA THR A 49 13.54 -25.40 7.56
C THR A 49 14.85 -25.57 8.32
N SER A 50 15.05 -24.85 9.42
CA SER A 50 16.25 -24.95 10.25
C SER A 50 16.33 -26.35 10.87
N PRO A 51 17.50 -27.01 10.84
CA PRO A 51 17.69 -28.29 11.51
C PRO A 51 17.61 -28.20 13.04
N ALA A 52 17.66 -26.98 13.60
CA ALA A 52 17.49 -26.71 15.03
C ALA A 52 16.05 -26.29 15.39
N TYR A 53 15.13 -26.30 14.42
CA TYR A 53 13.74 -25.92 14.64
C TYR A 53 13.04 -26.89 15.57
N ASP A 54 12.41 -26.36 16.61
CA ASP A 54 11.51 -27.11 17.47
C ASP A 54 10.15 -26.40 17.57
N PRO A 55 9.05 -27.06 17.17
CA PRO A 55 7.73 -26.44 17.11
C PRO A 55 7.13 -26.12 18.49
N VAL A 56 7.77 -26.50 19.59
CA VAL A 56 7.34 -26.15 20.95
C VAL A 56 8.13 -24.95 21.46
N THR A 57 9.43 -24.88 21.21
CA THR A 57 10.26 -23.74 21.64
C THR A 57 10.11 -22.53 20.74
N ASP A 58 9.99 -22.76 19.44
CA ASP A 58 9.98 -21.71 18.42
C ASP A 58 8.56 -21.24 18.07
N ALA A 59 7.53 -21.86 18.65
CA ALA A 59 6.12 -21.51 18.45
C ALA A 59 5.85 -20.01 18.65
N SER A 60 6.48 -19.39 19.67
CA SER A 60 6.30 -17.96 19.94
C SER A 60 6.95 -17.07 18.86
N GLU A 61 8.07 -17.50 18.29
CA GLU A 61 8.73 -16.77 17.21
C GLU A 61 7.99 -16.95 15.90
N GLU A 62 7.55 -18.17 15.60
CA GLU A 62 6.72 -18.50 14.45
C GLU A 62 5.38 -17.72 14.48
N GLU A 63 4.69 -17.70 15.62
CA GLU A 63 3.43 -16.94 15.79
C GLU A 63 3.63 -15.45 15.54
N LYS A 64 4.74 -14.86 16.03
CA LYS A 64 5.08 -13.45 15.77
C LYS A 64 5.33 -13.19 14.29
N LEU A 65 6.05 -14.07 13.61
CA LEU A 65 6.32 -13.92 12.18
C LEU A 65 5.03 -14.06 11.36
N LEU A 66 4.13 -14.98 11.74
CA LEU A 66 2.81 -15.11 11.14
C LEU A 66 1.95 -13.86 11.35
N GLU A 67 1.91 -13.35 12.58
CA GLU A 67 1.17 -12.13 12.89
C GLU A 67 1.74 -10.93 12.11
N GLN A 68 3.06 -10.80 12.03
CA GLN A 68 3.71 -9.74 11.29
C GLN A 68 3.42 -9.86 9.78
N ALA A 69 3.50 -11.05 9.20
CA ALA A 69 3.12 -11.27 7.80
C ALA A 69 1.65 -10.91 7.56
N ALA A 70 0.73 -11.34 8.44
CA ALA A 70 -0.68 -11.00 8.35
C ALA A 70 -0.93 -9.49 8.42
N ARG A 71 -0.20 -8.76 9.28
CA ARG A 71 -0.26 -7.30 9.36
C ARG A 71 0.23 -6.64 8.07
N GLN A 72 1.32 -7.12 7.47
CA GLN A 72 1.82 -6.59 6.20
C GLN A 72 0.85 -6.86 5.04
N HIS A 73 0.24 -8.05 5.00
CA HIS A 73 -0.81 -8.37 4.02
C HIS A 73 -2.04 -7.48 4.19
N ALA A 74 -2.52 -7.27 5.42
CA ALA A 74 -3.64 -6.38 5.69
C ALA A 74 -3.34 -4.92 5.31
N LEU A 75 -2.11 -4.46 5.56
CA LEU A 75 -1.65 -3.14 5.13
C LEU A 75 -1.63 -3.03 3.60
N ALA A 76 -1.08 -4.03 2.90
CA ALA A 76 -1.06 -4.06 1.45
C ALA A 76 -2.47 -4.02 0.85
N GLU A 77 -3.42 -4.78 1.41
CA GLU A 77 -4.84 -4.75 0.99
C GLU A 77 -5.50 -3.39 1.23
N ALA A 78 -5.23 -2.74 2.37
CA ALA A 78 -5.72 -1.40 2.65
C ALA A 78 -5.18 -0.37 1.64
N ILE A 79 -3.87 -0.44 1.33
CA ILE A 79 -3.24 0.43 0.33
C ILE A 79 -3.81 0.17 -1.07
N ARG A 80 -4.02 -1.09 -1.47
CA ARG A 80 -4.68 -1.44 -2.73
C ARG A 80 -6.08 -0.85 -2.84
N THR A 81 -6.84 -0.91 -1.76
CA THR A 81 -8.19 -0.30 -1.70
C THR A 81 -8.11 1.22 -1.85
N SER A 82 -7.14 1.86 -1.19
CA SER A 82 -6.91 3.30 -1.32
C SER A 82 -6.48 3.69 -2.74
N LEU A 83 -5.61 2.91 -3.37
CA LEU A 83 -5.17 3.12 -4.75
C LEU A 83 -6.34 3.06 -5.72
N ALA A 84 -7.19 2.03 -5.63
CA ALA A 84 -8.37 1.92 -6.47
C ALA A 84 -9.30 3.14 -6.32
N GLY A 85 -9.48 3.64 -5.10
CA GLY A 85 -10.25 4.86 -4.86
C GLY A 85 -9.64 6.12 -5.50
N LEU A 86 -8.32 6.29 -5.38
CA LEU A 86 -7.60 7.42 -5.99
C LEU A 86 -7.60 7.35 -7.51
N GLU A 87 -7.44 6.16 -8.09
CA GLU A 87 -7.53 5.92 -9.53
C GLU A 87 -8.95 6.19 -10.07
N ASP A 88 -9.99 5.78 -9.33
CA ASP A 88 -11.38 6.10 -9.66
C ASP A 88 -11.68 7.60 -9.59
N GLU A 89 -11.09 8.31 -8.63
CA GLU A 89 -11.19 9.78 -8.53
C GLU A 89 -10.48 10.47 -9.69
N LEU A 90 -9.29 9.99 -10.06
CA LEU A 90 -8.52 10.51 -11.19
C LEU A 90 -9.31 10.32 -12.50
N ALA A 91 -9.86 9.14 -12.74
CA ALA A 91 -10.64 8.84 -13.95
C ALA A 91 -11.86 9.75 -14.09
N LYS A 92 -12.56 10.07 -12.99
CA LYS A 92 -13.70 11.01 -13.01
C LYS A 92 -13.30 12.42 -13.42
N LEU A 93 -12.08 12.86 -13.09
CA LEU A 93 -11.56 14.17 -13.48
C LEU A 93 -11.05 14.19 -14.92
N GLU A 94 -10.69 13.05 -15.51
CA GLU A 94 -10.34 12.95 -16.94
C GLU A 94 -11.56 13.01 -17.87
N ASP A 95 -12.71 12.55 -17.40
CA ASP A 95 -13.97 12.52 -18.15
C ASP A 95 -14.74 13.88 -18.15
N GLU A 96 -14.30 14.87 -17.35
CA GLU A 96 -14.86 16.25 -17.27
C GLU A 96 -14.22 17.25 -18.26
#